data_AF-A0A4W3GVE3-F1
#
_entry.id   AF-A0A4W3GVE3-F1
#
_cell.length_a   1.000
_cell.length_b   1.000
_cell.length_c   1.000
_cell.angle_alpha   90.00
_cell.angle_beta   90.00
_cell.angle_gamma   90.00
#
_symmetry.space_group_name_H-M   'P 1'
#
loop_
_entity.id
_entity.type
_entity.pdbx_description
1 polymer ?
#
loop_
_entity_poly.entity_id
_entity_poly.type
_entity_poly.pdbx_seq_one_letter_code
_entity_poly.pdbx_strand_id
1 'polypeptide(L)'
;MVMLFGLPLLLLLEMAKSGLGLSTCKTLDMAMIKKQRIEAIRGQILSKLKMDKPPAAQDVTVPNEVMTLYNSTKESLNEVAKENATATDPQTDYYAKQMFRFNTVPTTNNGGE
;
A
#
# COMPACT_ATOMS: atom_id res chain seq x y z
N MET A 1 -65.78 1.99 -0.70
CA MET A 1 -64.81 2.56 -1.66
C MET A 1 -63.47 2.95 -1.00
N VAL A 2 -63.47 3.48 0.24
CA VAL A 2 -62.24 3.92 0.94
C VAL A 2 -61.31 2.77 1.39
N MET A 3 -61.87 1.61 1.76
CA MET A 3 -61.07 0.46 2.25
C MET A 3 -60.34 -0.33 1.15
N LEU A 4 -60.79 -0.25 -0.11
CA LEU A 4 -60.26 -1.08 -1.21
C LEU A 4 -58.90 -0.56 -1.72
N PHE A 5 -58.64 0.74 -1.55
CA PHE A 5 -57.38 1.37 -1.96
C PHE A 5 -56.37 1.52 -0.80
N GLY A 6 -56.78 1.30 0.46
CA GLY A 6 -55.89 1.44 1.62
C GLY A 6 -54.90 0.29 1.77
N LEU A 7 -55.33 -0.94 1.50
CA LEU A 7 -54.49 -2.14 1.57
C LEU A 7 -53.31 -2.13 0.55
N PRO A 8 -53.53 -1.84 -0.75
CA PRO A 8 -52.42 -1.75 -1.70
C PRO A 8 -51.48 -0.57 -1.40
N LEU A 9 -52.00 0.54 -0.86
CA LEU A 9 -51.18 1.69 -0.45
C LEU A 9 -50.26 1.34 0.73
N LEU A 10 -50.78 0.61 1.73
CA LEU A 10 -50.01 0.16 2.88
C LEU A 10 -48.89 -0.82 2.48
N LEU A 11 -49.20 -1.76 1.59
CA LEU A 11 -48.20 -2.67 1.02
C LEU A 11 -47.12 -1.90 0.25
N LEU A 12 -47.49 -0.89 -0.54
CA LEU A 12 -46.52 -0.06 -1.25
C LEU A 12 -45.57 0.70 -0.30
N LEU A 13 -46.10 1.19 0.82
CA LEU A 13 -45.32 1.86 1.87
C LEU A 13 -44.33 0.90 2.56
N GLU A 14 -44.73 -0.34 2.83
CA GLU A 14 -43.84 -1.37 3.40
C GLU A 14 -42.73 -1.79 2.43
N MET A 15 -43.04 -1.90 1.13
CA MET A 15 -42.04 -2.18 0.09
C MET A 15 -41.06 -1.01 -0.07
N ALA A 16 -41.53 0.23 0.00
CA ALA A 16 -40.67 1.42 -0.05
C ALA A 16 -39.74 1.53 1.19
N LYS A 17 -40.27 1.22 2.39
CA LYS A 17 -39.51 1.16 3.65
C LYS A 17 -38.39 0.11 3.56
N SER A 18 -38.69 -1.04 2.96
CA SER A 18 -37.74 -2.14 2.77
C SER A 18 -36.71 -1.85 1.68
N GLY A 19 -37.12 -1.16 0.61
CA GLY A 19 -36.25 -0.73 -0.49
C GLY A 19 -35.19 0.29 -0.09
N LEU A 20 -35.51 1.20 0.85
CA LEU A 20 -34.54 2.14 1.41
C LEU A 20 -33.44 1.45 2.23
N GLY A 21 -33.70 0.26 2.77
CA GLY A 21 -32.72 -0.58 3.46
C GLY A 21 -31.87 -1.48 2.56
N LEU A 22 -32.28 -1.65 1.29
CA LEU A 22 -31.57 -2.45 0.27
C LEU A 22 -30.49 -1.67 -0.50
N SER A 23 -30.41 -0.34 -0.31
CA SER A 23 -29.25 0.46 -0.72
C SER A 23 -28.15 0.34 0.35
N THR A 24 -27.58 -0.86 0.48
CA THR A 24 -26.59 -1.21 1.50
C THR A 24 -25.21 -0.56 1.32
N CYS A 25 -25.06 0.36 0.37
CA CYS A 25 -23.85 1.15 0.20
C CYS A 25 -23.98 2.47 0.97
N LYS A 26 -23.46 2.49 2.20
CA LYS A 26 -23.10 3.75 2.88
C LYS A 26 -22.35 4.63 1.87
N THR A 27 -22.73 5.90 1.74
CA THR A 27 -21.96 6.86 0.95
C THR A 27 -20.51 6.82 1.39
N LEU A 28 -19.63 6.37 0.50
CA LEU A 28 -18.21 6.20 0.80
C LEU A 28 -17.55 7.56 0.89
N ASP A 29 -17.28 8.01 2.12
CA ASP A 29 -16.45 9.17 2.35
C ASP A 29 -14.97 8.81 2.13
N MET A 30 -14.52 9.06 0.90
CA MET A 30 -13.13 8.82 0.51
C MET A 30 -12.14 9.65 1.33
N ALA A 31 -12.54 10.80 1.89
CA ALA A 31 -11.64 11.59 2.73
C ALA A 31 -11.37 10.86 4.06
N MET A 32 -12.42 10.30 4.68
CA MET A 32 -12.28 9.50 5.89
C MET A 32 -11.43 8.24 5.66
N ILE A 33 -11.69 7.51 4.57
CA ILE A 33 -10.94 6.29 4.25
C ILE A 33 -9.46 6.62 3.99
N LYS A 34 -9.16 7.67 3.23
CA LYS A 34 -7.78 8.11 2.99
C LYS A 34 -7.09 8.47 4.30
N LYS A 35 -7.77 9.18 5.21
CA LYS A 35 -7.21 9.52 6.54
C LYS A 35 -6.87 8.27 7.35
N GLN A 36 -7.79 7.30 7.41
CA GLN A 36 -7.53 6.02 8.09
C GLN A 36 -6.36 5.26 7.46
N ARG A 37 -6.27 5.26 6.13
CA ARG A 37 -5.15 4.64 5.40
C ARG A 37 -3.82 5.33 5.69
N ILE A 38 -3.78 6.65 5.76
CA ILE A 38 -2.56 7.41 6.12
C ILE A 38 -2.06 7.01 7.51
N GLU A 39 -2.93 6.96 8.52
CA GLU A 39 -2.53 6.56 9.88
C GLU A 39 -2.08 5.09 9.94
N ALA A 40 -2.75 4.20 9.20
CA ALA A 40 -2.34 2.80 9.11
C ALA A 40 -0.95 2.65 8.45
N ILE A 41 -0.71 3.35 7.34
CA ILE A 41 0.59 3.34 6.64
C ILE A 41 1.68 3.94 7.53
N ARG A 42 1.38 5.00 8.28
CA ARG A 42 2.31 5.60 9.24
C ARG A 42 2.77 4.58 10.28
N GLY A 43 1.84 3.86 10.91
CA GLY A 43 2.16 2.80 11.86
C GLY A 43 2.92 1.65 11.20
N GLN A 44 2.57 1.28 9.97
CA GLN A 44 3.24 0.22 9.22
C GLN A 44 4.71 0.56 8.95
N ILE A 45 5.02 1.78 8.48
CA ILE A 45 6.40 2.22 8.21
C ILE A 45 7.23 2.18 9.50
N LEU A 46 6.70 2.75 10.58
CA LEU A 46 7.38 2.79 11.89
C LEU A 46 7.65 1.39 12.45
N SER A 47 6.65 0.50 12.36
CA SER A 47 6.79 -0.91 12.76
C SER A 47 7.85 -1.65 11.95
N LYS A 48 7.86 -1.48 10.61
CA LYS A 48 8.88 -2.08 9.74
C LYS A 48 10.29 -1.59 10.06
N LEU A 49 10.45 -0.33 10.44
CA LEU A 49 11.73 0.27 10.82
C LEU A 49 12.11 0.04 12.29
N LYS A 50 11.25 -0.61 13.10
CA LYS A 50 11.42 -0.78 14.54
C LYS A 50 11.60 0.55 15.29
N MET A 51 10.79 1.54 14.93
CA MET A 51 10.79 2.86 15.54
C MET A 51 9.44 3.15 16.19
N ASP A 52 9.43 3.66 17.43
CA ASP A 52 8.17 4.02 18.10
C ASP A 52 7.63 5.38 17.64
N LYS A 53 8.52 6.27 17.19
CA LYS A 53 8.17 7.63 16.73
C LYS A 53 9.04 8.05 15.54
N PRO A 54 8.55 8.98 14.70
CA PRO A 54 9.36 9.55 13.63
C PRO A 54 10.64 10.19 14.19
N PRO A 55 11.78 10.05 13.50
CA PRO A 55 13.01 10.77 13.87
C PRO A 55 12.83 12.28 13.66
N ALA A 56 13.65 13.08 14.33
CA ALA A 56 13.67 14.53 14.12
C ALA A 56 14.06 14.83 12.66
N ALA A 57 13.34 15.76 12.03
CA ALA A 57 13.68 16.22 10.69
C ALA A 57 15.06 16.89 10.71
N GLN A 58 15.93 16.48 9.79
CA GLN A 58 17.27 17.03 9.63
C GLN A 58 17.47 17.32 8.15
N ASP A 59 17.98 18.51 7.83
CA ASP A 59 18.40 18.85 6.47
C ASP A 59 19.73 18.16 6.20
N VAL A 60 19.67 17.04 5.48
CA VAL A 60 20.83 16.22 5.15
C VAL A 60 21.05 16.24 3.64
N THR A 61 22.23 16.69 3.20
CA THR A 61 22.69 16.45 1.83
C THR A 61 22.99 14.96 1.66
N VAL A 62 22.29 14.31 0.73
CA VAL A 62 22.46 12.89 0.43
C VAL A 62 23.69 12.69 -0.46
N PRO A 63 24.69 11.89 -0.07
CA PRO A 63 25.84 11.59 -0.91
C PRO A 63 25.46 10.84 -2.20
N ASN A 64 26.22 11.06 -3.27
CA ASN A 64 25.96 10.43 -4.57
C ASN A 64 26.00 8.89 -4.51
N GLU A 65 26.85 8.32 -3.67
CA GLU A 65 26.93 6.87 -3.47
C GLU A 65 25.63 6.29 -2.91
N VAL A 66 25.00 6.97 -1.94
CA VAL A 66 23.71 6.57 -1.37
C VAL A 66 22.61 6.66 -2.43
N MET A 67 22.63 7.71 -3.25
CA MET A 67 21.67 7.87 -4.34
C MET A 67 21.83 6.77 -5.40
N THR A 68 23.08 6.39 -5.70
CA THR A 68 23.38 5.29 -6.63
C THR A 68 22.86 3.95 -6.09
N LEU A 69 23.09 3.67 -4.80
CA LEU A 69 22.57 2.47 -4.12
C LEU A 69 21.02 2.44 -4.19
N TYR A 70 20.37 3.54 -3.84
CA TYR A 70 18.91 3.68 -3.88
C TYR A 70 18.36 3.39 -5.29
N ASN A 71 18.94 4.02 -6.32
CA ASN A 71 18.49 3.85 -7.70
C ASN A 71 18.63 2.40 -8.17
N SER A 72 19.77 1.76 -7.89
CA SER A 72 19.99 0.35 -8.25
C SER A 72 19.01 -0.60 -7.56
N THR A 73 18.70 -0.33 -6.28
CA THR A 73 17.72 -1.12 -5.52
C THR A 73 16.31 -0.94 -6.07
N LYS A 74 15.92 0.30 -6.38
CA LYS A 74 14.61 0.60 -6.97
C LYS A 74 14.42 -0.07 -8.32
N GLU A 75 15.44 -0.06 -9.17
CA GLU A 75 15.42 -0.71 -10.48
C GLU A 75 15.25 -2.23 -10.34
N SER A 76 16.07 -2.87 -9.51
CA SER A 76 15.98 -4.31 -9.26
C SER A 76 14.62 -4.73 -8.67
N LEU A 77 14.06 -3.97 -7.73
CA LEU A 77 12.71 -4.24 -7.19
C LEU A 77 11.62 -4.12 -8.27
N ASN A 78 11.76 -3.17 -9.18
CA ASN A 78 10.81 -2.98 -10.27
C ASN A 78 10.87 -4.14 -11.29
N GLU A 79 12.06 -4.68 -11.56
CA GLU A 79 12.24 -5.86 -12.42
C GLU A 79 11.56 -7.07 -11.80
N VAL A 80 11.84 -7.35 -10.52
CA VAL A 80 11.18 -8.43 -9.77
C VAL A 80 9.66 -8.26 -9.76
N ALA A 81 9.14 -7.05 -9.58
CA ALA A 81 7.71 -6.78 -9.59
C ALA A 81 7.05 -7.00 -10.95
N LYS A 82 7.76 -6.72 -12.06
CA LYS A 82 7.29 -7.01 -13.42
C LYS A 82 7.22 -8.51 -13.69
N GLU A 83 8.24 -9.24 -13.23
CA GLU A 83 8.33 -10.70 -13.40
C GLU A 83 7.34 -11.45 -12.51
N ASN A 84 7.06 -10.93 -11.31
CA ASN A 84 6.23 -11.58 -10.28
C ASN A 84 4.85 -10.93 -10.11
N ALA A 85 4.25 -10.39 -11.17
CA ALA A 85 2.94 -9.72 -11.12
C ALA A 85 1.81 -10.58 -10.49
N THR A 86 2.00 -11.90 -10.37
CA THR A 86 1.08 -12.86 -9.74
C THR A 86 1.64 -13.61 -8.54
N ALA A 87 2.93 -13.50 -8.21
CA ALA A 87 3.54 -14.25 -7.11
C ALA A 87 3.60 -13.38 -5.85
N THR A 88 2.78 -13.72 -4.85
CA THR A 88 3.00 -13.26 -3.48
C THR A 88 4.21 -14.03 -2.97
N ASP A 89 5.38 -13.40 -2.94
CA ASP A 89 6.58 -13.98 -2.32
C ASP A 89 6.23 -14.28 -0.84
N PRO A 90 6.08 -15.55 -0.44
CA PRO A 90 5.57 -15.91 0.87
C PRO A 90 6.61 -15.72 1.98
N GLN A 91 7.84 -15.26 1.67
CA GLN A 91 8.97 -15.36 2.59
C GLN A 91 9.80 -14.08 2.70
N THR A 92 9.14 -12.92 2.66
CA THR A 92 9.81 -11.66 3.04
C THR A 92 9.65 -11.40 4.53
N ASP A 93 10.77 -11.16 5.21
CA ASP A 93 10.76 -10.77 6.62
C ASP A 93 9.92 -9.50 6.82
N TYR A 94 9.11 -9.48 7.89
CA TYR A 94 8.21 -8.35 8.16
C TYR A 94 8.96 -7.02 8.31
N TYR A 95 10.16 -7.05 8.89
CA TYR A 95 11.00 -5.87 9.15
C TYR A 95 11.84 -5.45 7.95
N ALA A 96 12.18 -4.16 7.91
CA ALA A 96 13.06 -3.61 6.89
C ALA A 96 14.47 -4.21 7.00
N LYS A 97 15.12 -4.39 5.84
CA LYS A 97 16.51 -4.83 5.72
C LYS A 97 17.40 -3.66 5.28
N GLN A 98 18.62 -3.62 5.80
CA GLN A 98 19.62 -2.66 5.35
C GLN A 98 20.22 -3.13 4.03
N MET A 99 20.35 -2.22 3.06
CA MET A 99 20.88 -2.52 1.74
C MET A 99 22.37 -2.15 1.66
N PHE A 100 23.15 -3.01 1.01
CA PHE A 100 24.57 -2.82 0.76
C PHE A 100 24.89 -3.14 -0.69
N ARG A 101 25.88 -2.43 -1.26
CA ARG A 101 26.42 -2.73 -2.59
C ARG A 101 27.91 -3.03 -2.47
N PHE A 102 28.33 -4.13 -3.07
CA PHE A 102 29.73 -4.54 -3.16
C PHE A 102 30.16 -4.47 -4.62
N ASN A 103 31.28 -3.78 -4.89
CA ASN A 103 31.85 -3.73 -6.22
C ASN A 103 32.77 -4.95 -6.43
N THR A 104 32.69 -5.58 -7.58
CA THR A 104 33.61 -6.63 -7.97
C THR A 104 34.92 -6.02 -8.47
N VAL A 105 36.05 -6.66 -8.16
CA VAL A 105 37.35 -6.28 -8.71
C VAL A 105 37.44 -6.82 -10.14
N PRO A 106 37.88 -6.02 -11.13
CA PRO A 106 38.04 -6.52 -12.49
C PRO A 106 39.12 -7.60 -12.53
N THR A 107 38.75 -8.80 -13.00
CA THR A 107 39.69 -9.89 -13.25
C THR A 107 40.57 -9.49 -14.43
N THR A 108 41.78 -9.02 -14.17
CA THR A 108 42.79 -8.87 -15.21
C THR A 108 43.23 -10.26 -15.65
N ASN A 109 42.59 -10.80 -16.69
CA ASN A 109 43.10 -11.97 -17.41
C ASN A 109 44.39 -11.56 -18.13
N ASN A 110 45.49 -11.52 -17.38
CA ASN A 110 46.84 -11.52 -17.92
C ASN A 110 47.18 -12.97 -18.26
N GLY A 111 46.80 -13.41 -19.45
CA GLY A 111 47.23 -14.66 -20.05
C GLY A 111 46.92 -14.58 -21.54
N GLY A 112 47.86 -14.74 -22.46
CA GLY A 112 49.30 -14.95 -22.38
C GLY A 112 49.87 -14.56 -23.75
N GLU A 113 51.19 -14.49 -23.80
CA GLU A 113 52.04 -14.27 -24.98
C GLU A 113 51.65 -15.11 -26.21
#